data_AF-A0A5E4NTM0-F1
#
_entry.id   AF-A0A5E4NTM0-F1
#
_cell.length_a   1.000
_cell.length_b   1.000
_cell.length_c   1.000
_cell.angle_alpha   90.00
_cell.angle_beta   90.00
_cell.angle_gamma   90.00
#
_symmetry.space_group_name_H-M   'P 1'
#
loop_
_entity.id
_entity.type
_entity.pdbx_description
1 polymer ?
#
loop_
_entity_poly.entity_id
_entity_poly.type
_entity_poly.pdbx_seq_one_letter_code
_entity_poly.pdbx_strand_id
1 'polypeptide(L)'
;MKIYSHYGIDDFVICCGFKGYQITEYFANYSLHRSDVTIDIRSKAIDVHDTRAENWRVTLVDTGAETMTGGRLKRVRQHIGDDKAFCMTYGDGVADIDIGALLAFHAAHKREATVTAVRPPGRFGALALDGDRVSGFIEKPEGDGSWINGGFFVLSPKVLDRIAGDDTVWEQAPLETLAQDDQLVAYRHEGFWQPMDTLRDKRFLEDLWTSGRAKWKVW
;
A
#
# COMPACT_ATOMS: atom_id res chain seq x y z
N MET A 1 -0.89 -1.41 -6.75
CA MET A 1 -0.10 -1.28 -8.00
C MET A 1 -0.74 -0.29 -8.96
N LYS A 2 -1.99 -0.47 -9.43
CA LYS A 2 -2.64 0.50 -10.35
C LYS A 2 -2.69 1.95 -9.85
N ILE A 3 -2.88 2.17 -8.54
CA ILE A 3 -2.77 3.51 -7.92
C ILE A 3 -1.41 4.13 -8.24
N TYR A 4 -0.31 3.42 -7.99
CA TYR A 4 1.05 3.88 -8.29
C TYR A 4 1.32 4.07 -9.80
N SER A 5 0.87 3.12 -10.62
CA SER A 5 1.04 3.15 -12.08
C SER A 5 0.33 4.34 -12.73
N HIS A 6 -0.84 4.74 -12.22
CA HIS A 6 -1.52 5.97 -12.65
C HIS A 6 -0.64 7.22 -12.50
N TYR A 7 0.25 7.24 -11.50
CA TYR A 7 1.22 8.31 -11.25
C TYR A 7 2.61 8.02 -11.84
N GLY A 8 2.71 7.09 -12.79
CA GLY A 8 3.95 6.79 -13.52
C GLY A 8 4.96 5.92 -12.77
N ILE A 9 4.54 5.20 -11.73
CA ILE A 9 5.38 4.22 -11.03
C ILE A 9 4.97 2.82 -11.45
N ASP A 10 5.77 2.24 -12.36
CA ASP A 10 5.53 0.93 -12.97
C ASP A 10 6.54 -0.15 -12.54
N ASP A 11 7.48 0.22 -11.66
CA ASP A 11 8.49 -0.64 -11.07
C ASP A 11 8.08 -1.06 -9.66
N PHE A 12 7.89 -2.36 -9.46
CA PHE A 12 7.40 -2.90 -8.20
C PHE A 12 8.32 -3.99 -7.66
N VAL A 13 8.57 -3.93 -6.35
CA VAL A 13 9.23 -5.01 -5.60
C VAL A 13 8.24 -5.50 -4.55
N ILE A 14 7.84 -6.76 -4.63
CA ILE A 14 6.92 -7.38 -3.68
C ILE A 14 7.72 -8.25 -2.71
N CYS A 15 7.67 -7.88 -1.43
CA CYS A 15 8.27 -8.64 -0.34
C CYS A 15 7.38 -9.84 0.01
N CYS A 16 7.62 -10.98 -0.64
CA CYS A 16 6.88 -12.21 -0.40
C CYS A 16 7.32 -12.87 0.92
N GLY A 17 6.42 -13.66 1.51
CA GLY A 17 6.69 -14.46 2.71
C GLY A 17 5.87 -15.74 2.67
N PHE A 18 5.13 -16.03 3.74
CA PHE A 18 4.18 -17.14 3.74
C PHE A 18 3.23 -17.08 2.52
N LYS A 19 3.09 -18.21 1.80
CA LYS A 19 2.34 -18.34 0.54
C LYS A 19 2.83 -17.45 -0.62
N GLY A 20 4.07 -16.96 -0.58
CA GLY A 20 4.67 -16.17 -1.67
C GLY A 20 4.52 -16.79 -3.06
N TYR A 21 4.56 -18.12 -3.16
CA TYR A 21 4.35 -18.84 -4.42
C TYR A 21 3.03 -18.50 -5.13
N GLN A 22 1.95 -18.20 -4.39
CA GLN A 22 0.68 -17.81 -5.02
C GLN A 22 0.79 -16.47 -5.75
N ILE A 23 1.60 -15.55 -5.22
CA ILE A 23 1.89 -14.26 -5.86
C ILE A 23 2.79 -14.49 -7.08
N THR A 24 3.78 -15.37 -6.95
CA THR A 24 4.66 -15.77 -8.07
C THR A 24 3.89 -16.37 -9.22
N GLU A 25 3.02 -17.33 -8.94
CA GLU A 25 2.18 -17.99 -9.93
C GLU A 25 1.25 -16.98 -10.62
N TYR A 26 0.61 -16.10 -9.85
CA TYR A 26 -0.26 -15.06 -10.39
C TYR A 26 0.45 -14.15 -11.41
N PHE A 27 1.66 -13.67 -11.11
CA PHE A 27 2.39 -12.81 -12.04
C PHE A 27 3.04 -13.58 -13.19
N ALA A 28 3.47 -14.83 -12.97
CA ALA A 28 3.99 -15.69 -14.03
C ALA A 28 2.93 -15.97 -15.10
N ASN A 29 1.66 -16.04 -14.70
CA ASN A 29 0.52 -16.26 -15.58
C ASN A 29 -0.34 -15.00 -15.78
N TYR A 30 0.22 -13.80 -15.56
CA TYR A 30 -0.56 -12.55 -15.54
C TYR A 30 -1.33 -12.31 -16.83
N SER A 31 -0.69 -12.50 -17.98
CA SER A 31 -1.35 -12.38 -19.28
C SER A 31 -2.49 -13.40 -19.45
N LEU A 32 -2.31 -14.64 -18.99
CA LEU A 32 -3.38 -15.65 -19.02
C LEU A 32 -4.57 -15.29 -18.11
N HIS A 33 -4.34 -14.57 -17.01
CA HIS A 33 -5.39 -14.11 -16.10
C HIS A 33 -6.12 -12.86 -16.58
N ARG A 34 -5.50 -12.06 -17.45
CA ARG A 34 -5.94 -10.69 -17.78
C ARG A 34 -6.31 -10.50 -19.24
N SER A 35 -6.02 -11.48 -20.09
CA SER A 35 -6.21 -11.43 -21.52
C SER A 35 -7.02 -12.62 -22.00
N ASP A 36 -7.72 -12.44 -23.12
CA ASP A 36 -8.28 -13.56 -23.86
C ASP A 36 -7.15 -14.35 -24.53
N VAL A 37 -7.21 -15.68 -24.46
CA VAL A 37 -6.16 -16.56 -24.98
C VAL A 37 -6.74 -17.67 -25.86
N THR A 38 -5.99 -18.04 -26.90
CA THR A 38 -6.24 -19.27 -27.67
C THR A 38 -5.15 -20.28 -27.35
N ILE A 39 -5.57 -21.48 -26.96
CA ILE A 39 -4.67 -22.62 -26.71
C ILE A 39 -4.87 -23.62 -27.84
N ASP A 40 -3.94 -23.65 -28.79
CA ASP A 40 -3.93 -24.65 -29.85
C ASP A 40 -3.22 -25.92 -29.35
N ILE A 41 -4.01 -26.91 -28.94
CA ILE A 41 -3.51 -28.18 -28.41
C ILE A 41 -2.71 -28.97 -29.47
N ARG A 42 -2.94 -28.76 -30.77
CA ARG A 42 -2.24 -29.49 -31.84
C ARG A 42 -0.82 -29.00 -32.02
N SER A 43 -0.65 -27.67 -32.06
CA SER A 43 0.66 -27.03 -32.19
C SER A 43 1.35 -26.80 -30.84
N LYS A 44 0.61 -26.95 -29.73
CA LYS A 44 1.01 -26.55 -28.36
C LYS A 44 1.32 -25.05 -28.25
N ALA A 45 0.74 -24.23 -29.13
CA ALA A 45 0.87 -22.79 -29.12
C ALA A 45 -0.16 -22.14 -28.18
N ILE A 46 0.24 -21.00 -27.59
CA ILE A 46 -0.63 -20.14 -26.79
C ILE A 46 -0.54 -18.74 -27.39
N ASP A 47 -1.66 -18.28 -27.96
CA ASP A 47 -1.79 -16.92 -28.51
C ASP A 47 -2.57 -16.05 -27.52
N VAL A 48 -2.01 -14.88 -27.19
CA VAL A 48 -2.62 -13.90 -26.27
C VAL A 48 -3.18 -12.74 -27.11
N HIS A 49 -4.49 -12.50 -27.05
CA HIS A 49 -5.19 -11.63 -28.02
C HIS A 49 -5.45 -10.20 -27.52
N ASP A 50 -5.73 -10.03 -26.22
CA ASP A 50 -6.11 -8.73 -25.64
C ASP A 50 -5.12 -8.30 -24.55
N THR A 51 -4.16 -7.44 -24.85
CA THR A 51 -3.20 -6.95 -23.85
C THR A 51 -3.80 -5.79 -23.05
N ARG A 52 -4.85 -6.06 -22.25
CA ARG A 52 -5.17 -5.27 -21.04
C ARG A 52 -4.13 -5.46 -19.93
N ALA A 53 -3.09 -6.25 -20.21
CA ALA A 53 -1.96 -6.45 -19.35
C ALA A 53 -1.18 -5.14 -19.23
N GLU A 54 -0.92 -4.77 -17.99
CA GLU A 54 -0.18 -3.58 -17.62
C GLU A 54 1.30 -3.75 -17.95
N ASN A 55 1.97 -2.66 -18.35
CA ASN A 55 3.39 -2.66 -18.69
C ASN A 55 4.27 -2.47 -17.43
N TRP A 56 4.13 -3.36 -16.46
CA TRP A 56 4.84 -3.29 -15.18
C TRP A 56 6.09 -4.17 -15.16
N ARG A 57 7.14 -3.71 -14.48
CA ARG A 57 8.26 -4.56 -14.05
C ARG A 57 8.03 -4.97 -12.60
N VAL A 58 7.74 -6.25 -12.38
CA VAL A 58 7.42 -6.78 -11.05
C VAL A 58 8.51 -7.75 -10.61
N THR A 59 9.23 -7.39 -9.54
CA THR A 59 10.22 -8.24 -8.88
C THR A 59 9.59 -8.88 -7.65
N LEU A 60 9.61 -10.20 -7.56
CA LEU A 60 9.08 -10.96 -6.43
C LEU A 60 10.25 -11.52 -5.62
N VAL A 61 10.35 -11.12 -4.36
CA VAL A 61 11.48 -11.50 -3.50
C VAL A 61 10.94 -12.30 -2.33
N ASP A 62 11.43 -13.53 -2.14
CA ASP A 62 11.19 -14.24 -0.89
C ASP A 62 11.97 -13.55 0.24
N THR A 63 11.23 -12.83 1.06
CA THR A 63 11.75 -12.10 2.22
C THR A 63 11.55 -12.87 3.51
N GLY A 64 11.30 -14.19 3.46
CA GLY A 64 11.23 -15.10 4.60
C GLY A 64 9.86 -15.16 5.26
N ALA A 65 9.44 -16.35 5.71
CA ALA A 65 8.14 -16.53 6.36
C ALA A 65 8.03 -15.76 7.69
N GLU A 66 9.07 -15.82 8.52
CA GLU A 66 9.08 -15.29 9.89
C GLU A 66 9.60 -13.85 10.01
N THR A 67 9.95 -13.21 8.90
CA THR A 67 10.61 -11.90 8.90
C THR A 67 9.61 -10.76 9.13
N MET A 68 9.99 -9.80 9.95
CA MET A 68 9.17 -8.64 10.31
C MET A 68 9.25 -7.55 9.24
N THR A 69 8.34 -6.57 9.28
CA THR A 69 8.15 -5.53 8.25
C THR A 69 9.45 -4.79 7.89
N GLY A 70 10.24 -4.39 8.88
CA GLY A 70 11.54 -3.75 8.66
C GLY A 70 12.56 -4.71 8.05
N GLY A 71 12.65 -5.93 8.57
CA GLY A 71 13.49 -6.99 8.01
C GLY A 71 13.24 -7.23 6.52
N ARG A 72 11.96 -7.32 6.12
CA ARG A 72 11.55 -7.50 4.72
C ARG A 72 12.03 -6.36 3.84
N LEU A 73 11.86 -5.13 4.31
CA LEU A 73 12.34 -3.94 3.62
C LEU A 73 13.87 -3.95 3.46
N LYS A 74 14.62 -4.35 4.50
CA LYS A 74 16.08 -4.47 4.43
C LYS A 74 16.54 -5.51 3.40
N ARG A 75 15.84 -6.63 3.28
CA ARG A 75 16.18 -7.70 2.31
C ARG A 75 16.03 -7.27 0.86
N VAL A 76 15.19 -6.28 0.56
CA VAL A 76 15.01 -5.77 -0.80
C VAL A 76 15.90 -4.58 -1.14
N ARG A 77 16.86 -4.22 -0.28
CA ARG A 77 17.78 -3.07 -0.47
C ARG A 77 18.41 -3.02 -1.86
N GLN A 78 18.87 -4.15 -2.37
CA GLN A 78 19.52 -4.25 -3.68
C GLN A 78 18.62 -3.89 -4.87
N HIS A 79 17.30 -3.94 -4.69
CA HIS A 79 16.33 -3.62 -5.74
C HIS A 79 15.94 -2.14 -5.78
N ILE A 80 16.30 -1.36 -4.76
CA ILE A 80 16.09 0.10 -4.75
C ILE A 80 17.14 0.81 -5.61
N GLY A 81 18.31 0.18 -5.84
CA GLY A 81 19.35 0.72 -6.71
C GLY A 81 19.92 2.05 -6.20
N ASP A 82 20.11 3.00 -7.12
CA ASP A 82 20.66 4.34 -6.85
C ASP A 82 19.56 5.41 -6.68
N ASP A 83 18.30 5.00 -6.49
CA ASP A 83 17.18 5.92 -6.36
C ASP A 83 17.32 6.80 -5.12
N LYS A 84 17.06 8.10 -5.28
CA LYS A 84 17.13 9.07 -4.17
C LYS A 84 16.02 8.86 -3.14
N ALA A 85 14.88 8.36 -3.60
CA ALA A 85 13.73 7.99 -2.79
C ALA A 85 12.93 6.89 -3.48
N PHE A 86 12.20 6.10 -2.71
CA PHE A 86 11.33 5.04 -3.19
C PHE A 86 10.01 5.04 -2.41
N CYS A 87 8.95 4.53 -3.03
CA CYS A 87 7.66 4.33 -2.37
C CYS A 87 7.66 3.01 -1.60
N MET A 88 7.11 3.02 -0.38
CA MET A 88 6.86 1.81 0.39
C MET A 88 5.43 1.85 0.92
N THR A 89 4.70 0.75 0.89
CA THR A 89 3.37 0.69 1.51
C THR A 89 3.00 -0.73 1.90
N TYR A 90 1.88 -0.86 2.61
CA TYR A 90 1.27 -2.13 2.94
C TYR A 90 0.45 -2.68 1.76
N GLY A 91 0.30 -4.01 1.69
CA GLY A 91 -0.39 -4.69 0.59
C GLY A 91 -1.92 -4.73 0.70
N ASP A 92 -2.49 -4.20 1.77
CA ASP A 92 -3.88 -4.34 2.21
C ASP A 92 -4.68 -3.03 2.21
N GLY A 93 -4.02 -1.88 2.01
CA GLY A 93 -4.63 -0.55 2.00
C GLY A 93 -4.90 0.02 0.60
N VAL A 94 -6.07 0.63 0.41
CA VAL A 94 -6.41 1.42 -0.79
C VAL A 94 -6.87 2.83 -0.43
N ALA A 95 -6.54 3.79 -1.28
CA ALA A 95 -6.86 5.20 -1.09
C ALA A 95 -7.01 5.94 -2.43
N ASP A 96 -7.68 7.08 -2.42
CA ASP A 96 -7.68 8.08 -3.50
C ASP A 96 -6.52 9.09 -3.34
N ILE A 97 -5.40 8.61 -2.80
CA ILE A 97 -4.21 9.41 -2.53
C ILE A 97 -3.52 9.86 -3.82
N ASP A 98 -3.15 11.13 -3.87
CA ASP A 98 -2.30 11.67 -4.92
C ASP A 98 -0.82 11.33 -4.64
N ILE A 99 -0.31 10.30 -5.32
CA ILE A 99 1.09 9.88 -5.19
C ILE A 99 2.05 10.94 -5.75
N GLY A 100 1.66 11.68 -6.78
CA GLY A 100 2.48 12.76 -7.34
C GLY A 100 2.69 13.89 -6.33
N ALA A 101 1.61 14.31 -5.66
CA ALA A 101 1.67 15.29 -4.58
C ALA A 101 2.48 14.79 -3.39
N LEU A 102 2.33 13.51 -3.01
CA LEU A 102 3.11 12.88 -1.94
C LEU A 102 4.61 12.87 -2.25
N LEU A 103 5.01 12.52 -3.47
CA LEU A 103 6.41 12.56 -3.92
C LEU A 103 6.98 13.98 -3.91
N ALA A 104 6.23 14.95 -4.43
CA ALA A 104 6.63 16.36 -4.43
C ALA A 104 6.80 16.89 -3.00
N PHE A 105 5.89 16.52 -2.10
CA PHE A 105 5.96 16.86 -0.68
C PHE A 105 7.22 16.29 -0.03
N HIS A 106 7.54 15.01 -0.26
CA HIS A 106 8.76 14.37 0.25
C HIS A 106 10.03 15.11 -0.20
N ALA A 107 10.10 15.40 -1.50
CA ALA A 107 11.24 16.09 -2.10
C ALA A 107 11.44 17.51 -1.51
N ALA A 108 10.36 18.19 -1.14
CA ALA A 108 10.41 19.57 -0.63
C ALA A 108 11.05 19.67 0.77
N HIS A 109 10.75 18.74 1.68
CA HIS A 109 11.19 18.85 3.08
C HIS A 109 12.56 18.19 3.37
N LYS A 110 13.10 17.39 2.44
CA LYS A 110 14.47 16.81 2.51
C LYS A 110 14.75 15.98 3.78
N ARG A 111 13.71 15.34 4.33
CA ARG A 111 13.82 14.39 5.46
C ARG A 111 13.88 12.96 4.93
N GLU A 112 14.37 12.02 5.74
CA GLU A 112 14.53 10.63 5.29
C GLU A 112 13.21 9.91 5.02
N ALA A 113 12.12 10.27 5.69
CA ALA A 113 10.84 9.58 5.56
C ALA A 113 9.64 10.52 5.53
N THR A 114 8.70 10.20 4.66
CA THR A 114 7.32 10.71 4.68
C THR A 114 6.39 9.54 4.93
N VAL A 115 5.45 9.70 5.86
CA VAL A 115 4.34 8.77 6.09
C VAL A 115 3.04 9.45 5.73
N THR A 116 2.12 8.72 5.07
CA THR A 116 0.77 9.24 4.86
C THR A 116 -0.03 9.10 6.16
N ALA A 117 -0.42 10.24 6.73
CA ALA A 117 -1.32 10.31 7.86
C ALA A 117 -2.77 10.32 7.35
N VAL A 118 -3.58 9.39 7.85
CA VAL A 118 -5.00 9.21 7.50
C VAL A 118 -5.85 9.24 8.76
N ARG A 119 -7.17 9.39 8.59
CA ARG A 119 -8.12 9.18 9.69
C ARG A 119 -8.88 7.89 9.46
N PRO A 120 -8.84 6.92 10.39
CA PRO A 120 -9.59 5.69 10.22
C PRO A 120 -11.10 5.98 10.27
N PRO A 121 -11.92 5.17 9.60
CA PRO A 121 -13.36 5.19 9.82
C PRO A 121 -13.65 4.85 11.29
N GLY A 122 -14.62 5.54 11.90
CA GLY A 122 -15.06 5.25 13.25
C GLY A 122 -15.43 3.77 13.39
N ARG A 123 -14.89 3.09 14.39
CA ARG A 123 -15.20 1.66 14.63
C ARG A 123 -16.58 1.47 15.26
N PHE A 124 -17.04 2.47 15.99
CA PHE A 124 -18.27 2.45 16.78
C PHE A 124 -19.18 3.63 16.41
N GLY A 125 -20.43 3.56 16.81
CA GLY A 125 -21.34 4.68 16.70
C GLY A 125 -20.93 5.81 17.64
N ALA A 126 -20.71 7.00 17.09
CA ALA A 126 -20.46 8.20 17.86
C ALA A 126 -21.78 8.80 18.33
N LEU A 127 -21.85 9.07 19.63
CA LEU A 127 -22.98 9.76 20.26
C LEU A 127 -22.62 11.24 20.43
N ALA A 128 -23.45 12.13 19.91
CA ALA A 128 -23.46 13.52 20.34
C ALA A 128 -24.28 13.61 21.62
N LEU A 129 -23.63 14.00 22.72
CA LEU A 129 -24.25 14.10 24.04
C LEU A 129 -24.48 15.57 24.42
N ASP A 130 -25.65 15.83 24.99
CA ASP A 130 -26.04 17.09 25.65
C ASP A 130 -26.48 16.74 27.08
N GLY A 131 -25.52 16.75 28.01
CA GLY A 131 -25.67 16.08 29.31
C GLY A 131 -25.81 14.55 29.12
N ASP A 132 -26.81 13.96 29.77
CA ASP A 132 -27.14 12.53 29.60
C ASP A 132 -28.02 12.26 28.36
N ARG A 133 -28.46 13.30 27.64
CA ARG A 133 -29.31 13.16 26.46
C ARG A 133 -28.46 12.96 25.22
N VAL A 134 -28.75 11.91 24.46
CA VAL A 134 -28.21 11.70 23.11
C VAL A 134 -28.94 12.65 22.16
N SER A 135 -28.25 13.70 21.68
CA SER A 135 -28.75 14.66 20.71
C SER A 135 -28.50 14.22 19.26
N GLY A 136 -27.63 13.24 19.05
CA GLY A 136 -27.36 12.64 17.74
C GLY A 136 -26.60 11.32 17.83
N PHE A 137 -26.76 10.48 16.82
CA PHE A 137 -26.04 9.21 16.67
C PHE A 137 -25.56 9.08 15.24
N ILE A 138 -24.25 8.91 15.06
CA ILE A 138 -23.65 8.64 13.77
C ILE A 138 -22.98 7.27 13.89
N GLU A 139 -23.54 6.27 13.23
CA GLU A 139 -22.91 4.95 13.17
C GLU A 139 -21.63 5.07 12.32
N LYS A 140 -20.47 4.90 12.96
CA LYS A 140 -19.14 4.90 12.31
C LYS A 140 -18.85 6.18 11.52
N PRO A 141 -18.71 7.34 12.20
CA PRO A 141 -18.41 8.59 11.52
C PRO A 141 -17.09 8.52 10.76
N GLU A 142 -17.01 9.22 9.63
CA GLU A 142 -15.75 9.47 8.95
C GLU A 142 -14.92 10.45 9.80
N GLY A 143 -13.75 10.01 10.29
CA GLY A 143 -12.71 10.91 10.79
C GLY A 143 -12.89 11.50 12.21
N ASP A 144 -13.54 10.79 13.14
CA ASP A 144 -13.57 11.17 14.57
C ASP A 144 -12.26 10.87 15.33
N GLY A 145 -11.36 10.09 14.72
CA GLY A 145 -10.14 9.61 15.32
C GLY A 145 -8.92 10.51 15.11
N SER A 146 -7.90 10.30 15.95
CA SER A 146 -6.56 10.87 15.74
C SER A 146 -5.98 10.42 14.39
N TRP A 147 -5.05 11.22 13.86
CA TRP A 147 -4.26 10.84 12.68
C TRP A 147 -3.47 9.56 12.98
N ILE A 148 -3.55 8.58 12.07
CA ILE A 148 -2.81 7.33 12.14
C ILE A 148 -1.93 7.16 10.91
N ASN A 149 -0.99 6.20 11.00
CA ASN A 149 -0.18 5.75 9.88
C ASN A 149 -1.05 4.97 8.87
N GLY A 150 -1.25 5.54 7.68
CA GLY A 150 -2.00 4.92 6.58
C GLY A 150 -1.14 4.13 5.60
N GLY A 151 0.16 3.97 5.88
CA GLY A 151 1.12 3.45 4.92
C GLY A 151 1.56 4.54 3.94
N PHE A 152 1.59 4.20 2.65
CA PHE A 152 1.95 5.11 1.54
C PHE A 152 3.11 6.02 1.91
N PHE A 153 4.26 5.41 2.18
CA PHE A 153 5.48 6.09 2.52
C PHE A 153 6.25 6.50 1.26
N VAL A 154 7.02 7.58 1.39
CA VAL A 154 8.13 7.90 0.50
C VAL A 154 9.38 7.98 1.36
N LEU A 155 10.39 7.19 1.03
CA LEU A 155 11.54 6.93 1.88
C LEU A 155 12.84 7.17 1.12
N SER A 156 13.83 7.77 1.77
CA SER A 156 15.22 7.75 1.32
C SER A 156 15.85 6.40 1.64
N PRO A 157 16.75 5.83 0.80
CA PRO A 157 17.43 4.57 1.10
C PRO A 157 18.20 4.54 2.43
N LYS A 158 18.55 5.70 2.99
CA LYS A 158 19.21 5.82 4.31
C LYS A 158 18.40 5.21 5.45
N VAL A 159 17.06 5.17 5.34
CA VAL A 159 16.22 4.57 6.40
C VAL A 159 16.52 3.09 6.61
N LEU A 160 17.09 2.41 5.61
CA LEU A 160 17.44 0.99 5.68
C LEU A 160 18.58 0.73 6.67
N ASP A 161 19.42 1.73 6.95
CA ASP A 161 20.51 1.64 7.91
C ASP A 161 19.98 1.62 9.36
N ARG A 162 18.74 2.05 9.58
CA ARG A 162 18.04 1.99 10.87
C ARG A 162 17.46 0.60 11.18
N ILE A 163 17.55 -0.33 10.24
CA ILE A 163 16.97 -1.67 10.37
C ILE A 163 18.07 -2.63 10.80
N ALA A 164 17.97 -3.19 12.00
CA ALA A 164 18.99 -4.08 12.54
C ALA A 164 19.06 -5.41 11.77
N GLY A 165 17.92 -6.02 11.50
CA GLY A 165 17.84 -7.33 10.85
C GLY A 165 16.41 -7.81 10.65
N ASP A 166 16.26 -9.12 10.47
CA ASP A 166 15.01 -9.74 10.05
C ASP A 166 13.87 -9.62 11.06
N ASP A 167 14.20 -9.57 12.35
CA ASP A 167 13.23 -9.42 13.44
C ASP A 167 12.81 -7.96 13.67
N THR A 168 13.33 -7.01 12.90
CA THR A 168 13.00 -5.60 13.06
C THR A 168 11.60 -5.30 12.52
N VAL A 169 10.72 -4.79 13.38
CA VAL A 169 9.42 -4.24 13.00
C VAL A 169 9.61 -2.80 12.57
N TRP A 170 9.21 -2.46 11.33
CA TRP A 170 9.34 -1.12 10.75
C TRP A 170 8.69 -0.05 11.63
N GLU A 171 7.52 -0.37 12.16
CA GLU A 171 6.67 0.52 12.93
C GLU A 171 7.16 0.78 14.36
N GLN A 172 8.22 0.09 14.79
CA GLN A 172 8.86 0.27 16.11
C GLN A 172 10.13 1.11 15.95
N ALA A 173 11.29 0.57 16.33
CA ALA A 173 12.57 1.29 16.37
C ALA A 173 12.88 2.13 15.10
N PRO A 174 12.64 1.68 13.86
CA PRO A 174 12.89 2.51 12.68
C PRO A 174 12.02 3.77 12.65
N LEU A 175 10.69 3.67 12.74
CA LEU A 175 9.81 4.85 12.75
C LEU A 175 9.96 5.70 14.00
N GLU A 176 10.15 5.09 15.17
CA GLU A 176 10.37 5.81 16.43
C GLU A 176 11.65 6.67 16.37
N THR A 177 12.76 6.09 15.90
CA THR A 177 14.03 6.84 15.78
C THR A 177 13.98 7.87 14.67
N LEU A 178 13.28 7.61 13.55
CA LEU A 178 13.05 8.64 12.52
C LEU A 178 12.27 9.83 13.07
N ALA A 179 11.26 9.59 13.90
CA ALA A 179 10.49 10.67 14.54
C ALA A 179 11.34 11.43 15.58
N GLN A 180 12.11 10.72 16.40
CA GLN A 180 13.00 11.31 17.40
C GLN A 180 14.10 12.18 16.76
N ASP A 181 14.63 11.76 15.61
CA ASP A 181 15.71 12.45 14.89
C ASP A 181 15.21 13.56 13.92
N ASP A 182 13.93 13.93 14.00
CA ASP A 182 13.28 14.90 13.10
C ASP A 182 13.43 14.52 11.60
N GLN A 183 13.40 13.21 11.32
CA GLN A 183 13.50 12.63 9.97
C GLN A 183 12.19 12.04 9.45
N LEU A 184 11.10 12.07 10.23
CA LEU A 184 9.78 11.62 9.82
C LEU A 184 8.81 12.78 9.66
N VAL A 185 8.20 12.92 8.47
CA VAL A 185 7.19 13.96 8.19
C VAL A 185 5.86 13.32 7.80
N ALA A 186 4.76 13.84 8.33
CA ALA A 186 3.41 13.37 8.00
C ALA A 186 2.83 14.14 6.80
N TYR A 187 2.49 13.42 5.73
CA TYR A 187 1.64 13.91 4.65
C TYR A 187 0.17 13.65 5.00
N ARG A 188 -0.64 14.69 5.19
CA ARG A 188 -2.04 14.54 5.61
C ARG A 188 -2.94 14.23 4.42
N HIS A 189 -3.56 13.06 4.43
CA HIS A 189 -4.57 12.66 3.45
C HIS A 189 -5.96 12.69 4.09
N GLU A 190 -6.78 13.64 3.65
CA GLU A 190 -8.16 13.81 4.11
C GLU A 190 -9.18 13.07 3.23
N GLY A 191 -8.73 12.47 2.14
CA GLY A 191 -9.57 11.69 1.22
C GLY A 191 -9.89 10.28 1.75
N PHE A 192 -10.42 9.46 0.86
CA PHE A 192 -10.72 8.06 1.15
C PHE A 192 -9.44 7.26 1.43
N TRP A 193 -9.45 6.51 2.53
CA TRP A 193 -8.48 5.47 2.83
C TRP A 193 -9.18 4.34 3.57
N GLN A 194 -8.90 3.10 3.17
CA GLN A 194 -9.51 1.92 3.77
C GLN A 194 -8.54 0.73 3.71
N PRO A 195 -8.20 0.11 4.86
CA PRO A 195 -7.50 -1.16 4.91
C PRO A 195 -8.48 -2.33 4.70
N MET A 196 -7.94 -3.51 4.38
CA MET A 196 -8.70 -4.75 4.23
C MET A 196 -8.26 -5.80 5.27
N ASP A 197 -8.48 -5.51 6.55
CA ASP A 197 -8.10 -6.40 7.66
C ASP A 197 -9.12 -7.51 7.93
N THR A 198 -10.40 -7.21 7.69
CA THR A 198 -11.52 -8.09 8.05
C THR A 198 -12.37 -8.46 6.85
N LEU A 199 -13.17 -9.53 7.00
CA LEU A 199 -14.18 -9.89 5.99
C LEU A 199 -15.19 -8.75 5.74
N ARG A 200 -15.45 -7.92 6.75
CA ARG A 200 -16.32 -6.75 6.61
C ARG A 200 -15.68 -5.73 5.67
N ASP A 201 -14.40 -5.45 5.84
CA ASP A 201 -13.66 -4.50 4.99
C ASP A 201 -13.65 -4.99 3.54
N LYS A 202 -13.39 -6.29 3.34
CA LYS A 202 -13.48 -6.92 2.02
C LYS A 202 -14.84 -6.69 1.36
N ARG A 203 -15.93 -6.98 2.06
CA ARG A 203 -17.30 -6.81 1.53
C ARG A 203 -17.62 -5.35 1.22
N PHE A 204 -17.15 -4.43 2.05
CA PHE A 204 -17.32 -3.00 1.83
C PHE A 204 -16.57 -2.52 0.57
N LEU A 205 -15.31 -2.92 0.41
CA LEU A 205 -14.51 -2.62 -0.78
C LEU A 205 -15.11 -3.28 -2.04
N GLU A 206 -15.62 -4.51 -1.96
CA GLU A 206 -16.28 -5.19 -3.07
C GLU A 206 -17.58 -4.49 -3.51
N ASP A 207 -18.37 -3.98 -2.56
CA ASP A 207 -19.58 -3.20 -2.86
C ASP A 207 -19.23 -1.89 -3.58
N LEU A 208 -18.23 -1.15 -3.07
CA LEU A 208 -17.74 0.06 -3.72
C LEU A 208 -17.25 -0.22 -5.13
N TRP A 209 -16.52 -1.32 -5.34
CA TRP A 209 -16.05 -1.72 -6.66
C TRP A 209 -17.19 -2.07 -7.62
N THR A 210 -18.10 -2.95 -7.20
CA THR A 210 -19.20 -3.46 -8.04
C THR A 210 -20.20 -2.36 -8.39
N SER A 211 -20.43 -1.42 -7.47
CA SER A 211 -21.32 -0.28 -7.68
C SER A 211 -20.68 0.89 -8.43
N GLY A 212 -19.41 0.78 -8.84
CA GLY A 212 -18.69 1.83 -9.56
C GLY A 212 -18.34 3.06 -8.71
N ARG A 213 -18.33 2.93 -7.37
CA ARG A 213 -18.04 3.99 -6.39
C ARG A 213 -16.66 3.85 -5.73
N ALA A 214 -15.82 2.94 -6.20
CA ALA A 214 -14.48 2.74 -5.68
C ALA A 214 -13.61 3.99 -5.89
N LYS A 215 -13.48 4.82 -4.85
CA LYS A 215 -12.74 6.09 -4.90
C LYS A 215 -11.26 5.91 -5.26
N TRP A 216 -10.66 4.78 -4.88
CA TRP A 216 -9.26 4.45 -5.21
C TRP A 216 -9.05 4.08 -6.69
N LYS A 217 -10.13 3.89 -7.47
CA LYS A 217 -10.06 3.61 -8.90
C LYS A 217 -9.87 4.92 -9.68
N VAL A 218 -8.63 5.40 -9.69
CA VAL A 218 -8.23 6.67 -10.34
C VAL A 218 -7.87 6.53 -11.82
N TRP A 219 -7.95 5.32 -12.38
CA TRP A 219 -7.64 4.97 -13.78
C TRP A 219 -8.88 4.57 -14.59
#